data_AF-A0A6A4APX4-F1
#
_entry.id   AF-A0A6A4APX4-F1
#
_cell.length_a   1.000
_cell.length_b   1.000
_cell.length_c   1.000
_cell.angle_alpha   90.00
_cell.angle_beta   90.00
_cell.angle_gamma   90.00
#
_symmetry.space_group_name_H-M   'P 1'
#
loop_
_entity.id
_entity.type
_entity.pdbx_description
1 polymer ?
#
loop_
_entity_poly.entity_id
_entity_poly.type
_entity_poly.pdbx_seq_one_letter_code
_entity_poly.pdbx_strand_id
1 'polypeptide(L)'
;MTYARTPDANTSHRDEFKSLAHRRDRTELWDYFVKNWDECCEMWVMAYRVGLPHFGNHTNNRVESLFGKLKRYLKGHLTMRTSLKVLLAYQRRKEEEYTAKVEMPGTLRDVTYWEQMNIALGMTTRWVAAAIKTQYDVA
;
A
#
# COMPACT_ATOMS: atom_id res chain seq x y z
N MET A 1 1.18 19.17 -5.46
CA MET A 1 1.36 17.80 -5.95
C MET A 1 1.15 16.84 -4.79
N THR A 2 2.00 15.85 -4.50
CA THR A 2 1.65 14.76 -3.55
C THR A 2 1.37 15.24 -2.13
N TYR A 3 2.25 16.07 -1.55
CA TYR A 3 2.10 16.55 -0.16
C TYR A 3 1.32 17.86 -0.05
N ALA A 4 0.76 18.37 -1.15
CA ALA A 4 -0.05 19.58 -1.09
C ALA A 4 -1.27 19.32 -0.21
N ARG A 5 -1.43 20.13 0.84
CA ARG A 5 -2.53 20.01 1.80
C ARG A 5 -3.79 20.77 1.38
N THR A 6 -3.67 21.64 0.37
CA THR A 6 -4.77 22.40 -0.22
C THR A 6 -4.76 22.25 -1.75
N PRO A 7 -5.94 22.37 -2.41
CA PRO A 7 -6.01 22.39 -3.87
C PRO A 7 -5.16 23.49 -4.49
N ASP A 8 -5.13 24.68 -3.90
CA ASP A 8 -4.34 25.82 -4.41
C ASP A 8 -2.83 25.54 -4.38
N ALA A 9 -2.34 24.93 -3.29
CA ALA A 9 -0.95 24.49 -3.22
C ALA A 9 -0.67 23.38 -4.25
N ASN A 10 -1.65 22.53 -4.56
CA ASN A 10 -1.50 21.53 -5.60
C ASN A 10 -1.30 22.17 -6.97
N THR A 11 -2.18 23.12 -7.32
CA THR A 11 -2.14 23.89 -8.57
C THR A 11 -0.84 24.67 -8.71
N SER A 12 -0.40 25.37 -7.67
CA SER A 12 0.86 26.14 -7.70
C SER A 12 2.08 25.24 -8.00
N HIS A 13 2.19 24.09 -7.34
CA HIS A 13 3.28 23.15 -7.57
C HIS A 13 3.22 22.51 -8.97
N ARG A 14 1.99 22.32 -9.50
CA ARG A 14 1.76 21.79 -10.84
C ARG A 14 2.22 22.77 -11.92
N ASP A 15 1.91 24.05 -11.76
CA ASP A 15 2.32 25.10 -12.69
C ASP A 15 3.83 25.35 -12.66
N GLU A 16 4.45 25.24 -11.48
CA GLU A 16 5.90 25.24 -11.35
C GLU A 16 6.53 24.06 -12.11
N PHE A 17 5.98 22.85 -11.96
CA PHE A 17 6.47 21.68 -12.70
C PHE A 17 6.32 21.84 -14.21
N LYS A 18 5.18 22.35 -14.69
CA LYS A 18 4.96 22.69 -16.11
C LYS A 18 6.06 23.62 -16.62
N SER A 19 6.31 24.70 -15.89
CA SER A 19 7.32 25.70 -16.25
C SER A 19 8.72 25.10 -16.32
N LEU A 20 9.09 24.24 -15.37
CA LEU A 20 10.39 23.56 -15.34
C LEU A 20 10.56 22.53 -16.46
N ALA A 21 9.50 21.80 -16.81
CA ALA A 21 9.54 20.82 -17.89
C ALA A 21 9.76 21.49 -19.25
N HIS A 22 9.03 22.57 -19.53
CA HIS A 22 9.15 23.33 -20.78
C HIS A 22 10.50 24.05 -20.89
N ARG A 23 11.02 24.62 -19.79
CA ARG A 23 12.35 25.26 -19.75
C ARG A 23 13.50 24.32 -20.10
N ARG A 24 13.31 23.01 -19.97
CA ARG A 24 14.34 21.99 -20.26
C ARG A 24 14.02 21.16 -21.50
N ASP A 25 13.09 21.63 -22.32
CA ASP A 25 12.63 20.94 -23.53
C ASP A 25 12.15 19.50 -23.25
N ARG A 26 11.56 19.28 -22.08
CA ARG A 26 10.99 18.00 -21.64
C ARG A 26 9.48 18.04 -21.70
N THR A 27 8.93 18.54 -22.80
CA THR A 27 7.49 18.68 -23.00
C THR A 27 6.79 17.33 -22.96
N GLU A 28 7.41 16.28 -23.50
CA GLU A 28 6.90 14.91 -23.43
C GLU A 28 6.72 14.40 -21.98
N LEU A 29 7.62 14.79 -21.07
CA LEU A 29 7.51 14.44 -19.65
C LEU A 29 6.28 15.12 -19.03
N TRP A 30 6.02 16.37 -19.40
CA TRP A 30 4.83 17.09 -18.95
C TRP A 30 3.56 16.47 -19.51
N ASP A 31 3.52 16.17 -20.81
CA ASP A 31 2.34 15.55 -21.45
C ASP A 31 2.05 14.17 -20.85
N TYR A 32 3.08 13.37 -20.61
CA TYR A 32 2.96 12.11 -19.90
C TYR A 32 2.41 12.31 -18.49
N PHE A 33 2.93 13.29 -17.75
CA PHE A 33 2.46 13.58 -16.40
C PHE A 33 0.99 13.98 -16.38
N VAL A 34 0.58 14.89 -17.26
CA VAL A 34 -0.83 15.34 -17.33
C VAL A 34 -1.74 14.16 -17.64
N LYS A 35 -1.39 13.36 -18.64
CA LYS A 35 -2.19 12.21 -19.08
C LYS A 35 -2.29 11.11 -18.03
N ASN A 36 -1.22 10.78 -17.31
CA ASN A 36 -1.19 9.56 -16.51
C ASN A 36 -1.25 9.81 -15.00
N TRP A 37 -0.84 11.00 -14.54
CA TRP A 37 -0.76 11.32 -13.12
C TRP A 37 -1.76 12.40 -12.72
N ASP A 38 -1.86 13.49 -13.49
CA ASP A 38 -2.77 14.59 -13.17
C ASP A 38 -4.24 14.18 -13.30
N GLU A 39 -4.57 13.38 -14.31
CA GLU A 39 -5.92 12.81 -14.52
C GLU A 39 -6.43 12.00 -13.31
N CYS A 40 -5.53 11.44 -12.50
CA CYS A 40 -5.86 10.69 -11.28
C CYS A 40 -5.35 11.35 -9.99
N CYS A 41 -5.16 12.67 -9.98
CA CYS A 41 -4.56 13.38 -8.84
C CYS A 41 -5.28 13.18 -7.50
N GLU A 42 -6.60 12.97 -7.52
CA GLU A 42 -7.40 12.62 -6.34
C GLU A 42 -6.92 11.35 -5.63
N MET A 43 -6.29 10.42 -6.34
CA MET A 43 -5.80 9.16 -5.79
C MET A 43 -4.44 9.27 -5.09
N TRP A 44 -3.70 10.37 -5.24
CA TRP A 44 -2.35 10.48 -4.67
C TRP A 44 -1.99 11.85 -4.06
N VAL A 45 -2.77 12.91 -4.28
CA VAL A 45 -2.57 14.22 -3.65
C VAL A 45 -3.23 14.27 -2.27
N MET A 46 -2.47 14.71 -1.26
CA MET A 46 -2.94 14.77 0.14
C MET A 46 -4.20 15.62 0.33
N ALA A 47 -4.33 16.74 -0.37
CA ALA A 47 -5.50 17.62 -0.31
C ALA A 47 -6.82 16.90 -0.59
N TYR A 48 -6.82 15.93 -1.50
CA TYR A 48 -8.02 15.17 -1.89
C TYR A 48 -8.21 13.88 -1.10
N ARG A 49 -7.16 13.41 -0.42
CA ARG A 49 -7.15 12.12 0.30
C ARG A 49 -7.24 12.23 1.81
N VAL A 50 -7.16 13.44 2.35
CA VAL A 50 -7.12 13.68 3.80
C VAL A 50 -8.32 13.07 4.54
N GLY A 51 -9.48 12.97 3.88
CA GLY A 51 -10.69 12.36 4.43
C GLY A 51 -10.80 10.84 4.24
N LEU A 52 -9.89 10.20 3.50
CA LEU A 52 -9.96 8.76 3.25
C LEU A 52 -9.26 7.98 4.38
N PRO A 53 -9.84 6.86 4.84
CA PRO A 53 -9.18 5.97 5.78
C PRO A 53 -7.94 5.34 5.13
N HIS A 54 -6.79 5.97 5.34
CA HIS A 54 -5.51 5.55 4.77
C HIS A 54 -4.75 4.57 5.69
N PHE A 55 -5.27 4.24 6.88
CA PHE A 55 -4.63 3.35 7.87
C PHE A 55 -3.16 3.70 8.14
N GLY A 56 -2.85 5.01 8.22
CA GLY A 56 -1.49 5.54 8.38
C GLY A 56 -0.60 5.43 7.12
N ASN A 57 -1.13 4.95 5.99
CA ASN A 57 -0.41 4.73 4.74
C ASN A 57 -0.61 5.90 3.78
N HIS A 58 0.15 6.97 3.99
CA HIS A 58 0.08 8.19 3.17
C HIS A 58 0.93 8.13 1.90
N THR A 59 1.81 7.15 1.80
CA THR A 59 2.86 7.08 0.78
C THR A 59 3.05 5.65 0.29
N ASN A 60 3.69 5.51 -0.86
CA ASN A 60 4.04 4.21 -1.43
C ASN A 60 5.15 3.47 -0.65
N ASN A 61 5.65 4.00 0.48
CA ASN A 61 6.76 3.47 1.28
C ASN A 61 6.65 1.96 1.54
N ARG A 62 5.44 1.45 1.81
CA ARG A 62 5.23 0.04 2.09
C ARG A 62 5.42 -0.83 0.85
N VAL A 63 4.95 -0.36 -0.30
CA VAL A 63 5.11 -0.98 -1.62
C VAL A 63 6.58 -0.89 -2.06
N GLU A 64 7.21 0.28 -1.91
CA GLU A 64 8.63 0.47 -2.20
C GLU A 64 9.52 -0.41 -1.33
N SER A 65 9.24 -0.51 -0.03
CA SER A 65 9.95 -1.40 0.90
C SER A 65 9.79 -2.87 0.49
N LEU A 66 8.59 -3.28 0.07
CA LEU A 66 8.34 -4.62 -0.46
C LEU A 66 9.15 -4.87 -1.73
N PHE A 67 9.11 -3.97 -2.70
CA PHE A 67 9.90 -4.09 -3.91
C PHE A 67 11.41 -4.07 -3.64
N GLY A 68 11.88 -3.25 -2.71
CA GLY A 68 13.27 -3.23 -2.28
C GLY A 68 13.70 -4.57 -1.65
N LYS A 69 12.84 -5.18 -0.84
CA LYS A 69 13.05 -6.54 -0.31
C LYS A 69 13.10 -7.58 -1.44
N LEU A 70 12.15 -7.55 -2.37
CA LEU A 70 12.09 -8.48 -3.51
C LEU A 70 13.30 -8.36 -4.42
N LYS A 71 13.74 -7.13 -4.74
CA LYS A 71 14.93 -6.87 -5.57
C LYS A 71 16.22 -7.44 -4.95
N ARG A 72 16.30 -7.55 -3.61
CA ARG A 72 17.43 -8.24 -2.96
C ARG A 72 17.48 -9.74 -3.25
N TYR A 73 16.33 -10.37 -3.51
CA TYR A 73 16.24 -11.79 -3.88
C TYR A 73 16.33 -12.00 -5.39
N LEU A 74 15.83 -11.05 -6.19
CA LEU A 74 15.92 -11.05 -7.64
C LEU A 74 17.25 -10.44 -8.10
N LYS A 75 18.29 -11.29 -8.21
CA LYS A 75 19.57 -10.86 -8.80
C LYS A 75 19.41 -10.56 -10.30
N GLY A 76 20.16 -9.59 -10.82
CA GLY A 76 20.01 -9.03 -12.17
C GLY A 76 20.23 -9.96 -13.37
N HIS A 77 20.47 -11.26 -13.16
CA HIS A 77 20.76 -12.24 -14.22
C HIS A 77 19.82 -13.47 -14.20
N LEU A 78 18.61 -13.32 -13.67
CA LEU A 78 17.62 -14.40 -13.69
C LEU A 78 16.76 -14.34 -14.96
N THR A 79 16.57 -15.49 -15.61
CA THR A 79 15.53 -15.63 -16.64
C THR A 79 14.15 -15.41 -16.02
N MET A 80 13.13 -15.05 -16.83
CA MET A 80 11.76 -14.84 -16.34
C MET A 80 11.25 -16.03 -15.51
N ARG A 81 11.52 -17.26 -15.97
CA ARG A 81 11.14 -18.49 -15.25
C ARG A 81 11.80 -18.57 -13.88
N THR A 82 13.09 -18.23 -13.76
CA THR A 82 13.80 -18.28 -12.48
C THR A 82 13.34 -17.17 -11.55
N SER A 83 13.09 -15.97 -12.08
CA SER A 83 12.48 -14.87 -11.34
C SER A 83 11.11 -15.26 -10.76
N LEU A 84 10.26 -15.90 -11.56
CA LEU A 84 8.95 -16.37 -11.10
C LEU A 84 9.08 -17.40 -9.96
N LYS A 85 10.00 -18.36 -10.08
CA LYS A 85 10.25 -19.34 -9.00
C LYS A 85 10.69 -18.67 -7.70
N VAL A 86 11.56 -17.66 -7.78
CA VAL A 86 12.01 -16.89 -6.61
C VAL A 86 10.85 -16.11 -5.99
N LEU A 87 9.98 -15.50 -6.81
CA LEU A 87 8.80 -14.80 -6.33
C LEU A 87 7.82 -15.74 -5.61
N LEU A 88 7.51 -16.89 -6.19
CA LEU A 88 6.63 -17.88 -5.58
C LEU A 88 7.20 -18.43 -4.27
N ALA A 89 8.51 -18.71 -4.23
CA ALA A 89 9.17 -19.13 -3.01
C ALA A 89 9.15 -18.04 -1.92
N TYR A 90 9.35 -16.77 -2.29
CA TYR A 90 9.25 -15.66 -1.36
C TYR A 90 7.84 -15.49 -0.81
N GLN A 91 6.82 -15.57 -1.67
CA GLN A 91 5.41 -15.50 -1.28
C GLN A 91 5.07 -16.63 -0.31
N ARG A 92 5.39 -17.88 -0.68
CA ARG A 92 5.14 -19.05 0.17
C ARG A 92 5.77 -18.91 1.55
N ARG A 93 7.02 -18.45 1.63
CA ARG A 93 7.69 -18.19 2.92
C ARG A 93 6.94 -17.15 3.76
N LYS A 94 6.37 -16.11 3.14
CA LYS A 94 5.62 -15.07 3.84
C LYS A 94 4.27 -15.57 4.34
N GLU A 95 3.61 -16.43 3.58
CA GLU A 95 2.40 -17.13 3.99
C GLU A 95 2.69 -18.07 5.17
N GLU A 96 3.76 -18.86 5.09
CA GLU A 96 4.20 -19.75 6.19
C GLU A 96 4.55 -18.96 7.46
N GLU A 97 5.30 -17.85 7.34
CA GLU A 97 5.59 -16.94 8.46
C GLU A 97 4.32 -16.34 9.08
N TYR A 98 3.29 -16.07 8.27
CA TYR A 98 2.01 -15.54 8.72
C TYR A 98 1.23 -16.62 9.47
N THR A 99 1.06 -17.79 8.86
CA THR A 99 0.38 -18.95 9.45
C THR A 99 1.02 -19.33 10.78
N ALA A 100 2.35 -19.39 10.87
CA ALA A 100 3.05 -19.70 12.12
C ALA A 100 2.77 -18.68 13.24
N LYS A 101 2.54 -17.40 12.91
CA LYS A 101 2.17 -16.37 13.90
C LYS A 101 0.71 -16.51 14.35
N VAL A 102 -0.18 -16.85 13.41
CA VAL A 102 -1.60 -17.06 13.67
C VAL A 102 -1.84 -18.30 14.52
N GLU A 103 -1.14 -19.39 14.19
CA GLU A 103 -1.27 -20.70 14.84
C GLU A 103 -0.47 -20.79 16.14
N MET A 104 0.25 -19.73 16.54
CA MET A 104 1.07 -19.73 17.74
C MET A 104 0.21 -20.08 18.97
N PRO A 105 0.56 -21.16 19.71
CA PRO A 105 -0.16 -21.53 20.93
C PRO A 105 -0.16 -20.39 21.95
N GLY A 106 -1.30 -20.16 22.61
CA GLY A 106 -1.49 -19.04 23.55
C GLY A 106 -2.21 -17.81 22.96
N THR A 107 -2.56 -17.86 21.68
CA THR A 107 -3.47 -16.88 21.06
C THR A 107 -4.89 -17.03 21.61
N LEU A 108 -5.55 -15.89 21.87
CA LEU A 108 -6.94 -15.86 22.34
C LEU A 108 -7.87 -16.41 21.25
N ARG A 109 -8.72 -17.36 21.62
CA ARG A 109 -9.79 -17.89 20.75
C ARG A 109 -11.16 -17.72 21.40
N ASP A 110 -12.16 -17.48 20.57
CA ASP A 110 -13.57 -17.38 20.92
C ASP A 110 -14.38 -18.29 19.99
N VAL A 111 -15.16 -19.20 20.56
CA VAL A 111 -15.99 -20.17 19.82
C VAL A 111 -17.15 -19.53 19.06
N THR A 112 -17.55 -18.31 19.43
CA THR A 112 -18.58 -17.53 18.72
C THR A 112 -18.02 -16.78 17.51
N TYR A 113 -16.69 -16.80 17.35
CA TYR A 113 -15.99 -16.14 16.26
C TYR A 113 -15.69 -17.17 15.17
N TRP A 114 -15.92 -16.77 13.92
CA TRP A 114 -15.46 -17.54 12.77
C TRP A 114 -13.93 -17.43 12.63
N GLU A 115 -13.32 -18.24 11.76
CA GLU A 115 -11.86 -18.41 11.72
C GLU A 115 -11.09 -17.08 11.61
N GLN A 116 -11.41 -16.20 10.67
CA GLN A 116 -10.64 -14.94 10.55
C GLN A 116 -10.93 -13.96 11.69
N MET A 117 -12.07 -14.08 12.36
CA MET A 117 -12.35 -13.29 13.56
C MET A 117 -11.52 -13.80 14.76
N ASN A 118 -11.27 -15.10 14.82
CA ASN A 118 -10.30 -15.69 15.75
C ASN A 118 -8.86 -15.25 15.43
N ILE A 119 -8.50 -15.12 14.15
CA ILE A 119 -7.20 -14.56 13.74
C ILE A 119 -7.07 -13.10 14.21
N ALA A 120 -8.09 -12.27 13.99
CA ALA A 120 -8.12 -10.88 14.46
C ALA A 120 -8.01 -10.80 15.99
N LEU A 121 -8.71 -11.68 16.72
CA LEU A 121 -8.64 -11.77 18.17
C LEU A 121 -7.24 -12.19 18.67
N GLY A 122 -6.59 -13.13 17.99
CA GLY A 122 -5.22 -13.56 18.32
C GLY A 122 -4.15 -12.48 18.08
N MET A 123 -4.41 -11.53 17.18
CA MET A 123 -3.48 -10.44 16.86
C MET A 123 -3.75 -9.12 17.58
N THR A 124 -4.92 -8.98 18.20
CA THR A 124 -5.39 -7.72 18.78
C THR A 124 -5.92 -7.93 20.21
N THR A 125 -6.58 -6.93 20.78
CA THR A 125 -7.26 -7.08 22.07
C THR A 125 -8.71 -7.53 21.86
N ARG A 126 -9.31 -8.16 22.88
CA ARG A 126 -10.74 -8.52 22.87
C ARG A 126 -11.65 -7.37 22.46
N TRP A 127 -11.33 -6.16 22.92
CA TRP A 127 -12.09 -4.95 22.59
C TRP A 127 -12.01 -4.60 21.11
N VAL A 128 -10.81 -4.65 20.52
CA VAL A 128 -10.61 -4.36 19.08
C VAL A 128 -11.29 -5.42 18.23
N ALA A 129 -11.17 -6.70 18.58
CA ALA A 129 -11.83 -7.79 17.85
C ALA A 129 -13.36 -7.67 17.90
N ALA A 130 -13.93 -7.31 19.06
CA ALA A 130 -15.37 -7.05 19.19
C ALA A 130 -15.83 -5.87 18.32
N ALA A 131 -15.07 -4.77 18.29
CA ALA A 131 -15.37 -3.63 17.43
C ALA A 131 -15.31 -4.01 15.93
N ILE A 132 -14.32 -4.80 15.51
CA ILE A 132 -14.22 -5.30 14.14
C ILE A 132 -15.43 -6.18 13.80
N LYS A 133 -15.84 -7.08 14.71
CA LYS A 133 -17.02 -7.93 14.51
C LYS A 133 -18.28 -7.12 14.21
N THR A 134 -18.51 -6.01 14.93
CA THR A 134 -19.68 -5.16 14.65
C THR A 134 -19.70 -4.58 13.25
N GLN A 135 -18.56 -4.44 12.56
CA GLN A 135 -18.53 -3.98 11.16
C GLN A 135 -18.96 -5.05 10.16
N TYR A 136 -18.84 -6.34 10.53
CA TYR A 136 -19.24 -7.48 9.70
C TYR A 136 -20.65 -7.98 10.00
N ASP A 137 -21.21 -7.62 11.16
CA ASP A 137 -22.58 -7.97 11.56
C ASP A 137 -23.65 -7.04 10.92
N VAL A 138 -23.25 -5.99 10.18
CA VAL A 138 -24.16 -5.02 9.52
C VAL A 138 -24.51 -5.44 8.07
N ALA A 139 -24.46 -6.74 7.77
CA ALA A 139 -24.84 -7.31 6.47
C ALA A 139 -26.10 -8.17 6.59
#